data_AF-A0A0L6U3S9-F1
#
_entry.id   AF-A0A0L6U3S9-F1
#
_cell.length_a   1.000
_cell.length_b   1.000
_cell.length_c   1.000
_cell.angle_alpha   90.00
_cell.angle_beta   90.00
_cell.angle_gamma   90.00
#
_symmetry.space_group_name_H-M   'P 1'
#
loop_
_entity.id
_entity.type
_entity.pdbx_description
1 polymer ?
#
loop_
_entity_poly.entity_id
_entity_poly.type
_entity_poly.pdbx_seq_one_letter_code
_entity_poly.pdbx_strand_id
1 'polypeptide(L)'
;MIRRFDCILAATKAAVLKKNEKVGKLATKDTFLSREAGYSFYNTSPFDFEKLLNDPDGIEANFRSYLNGFSENVRNIIEKFKFDNHIATLAEKNCCILSFRSLPRLMPIYIPIKYPT
;
A
#
# COMPACT_ATOMS: atom_id res chain seq x y z
N MET A 1 -3.96 7.98 7.60
CA MET A 1 -3.18 9.17 7.19
C MET A 1 -2.50 8.99 5.82
N ILE A 2 -1.86 7.85 5.57
CA ILE A 2 -1.20 7.55 4.28
C ILE A 2 -2.15 7.66 3.07
N ARG A 3 -3.40 7.19 3.17
CA ARG A 3 -4.41 7.36 2.10
C ARG A 3 -4.60 8.81 1.65
N ARG A 4 -4.43 9.79 2.55
CA ARG A 4 -4.58 11.21 2.20
C ARG A 4 -3.41 11.68 1.33
N PHE A 5 -2.18 11.28 1.66
CA PHE A 5 -1.01 11.54 0.83
C PHE A 5 -1.11 10.83 -0.52
N ASP A 6 -1.58 9.58 -0.53
CA ASP A 6 -1.79 8.81 -1.76
C ASP A 6 -2.79 9.50 -2.69
N CYS A 7 -3.94 9.96 -2.19
CA CYS A 7 -4.91 10.71 -2.99
C CYS A 7 -4.36 12.04 -3.53
N ILE A 8 -3.53 12.75 -2.75
CA ILE A 8 -2.90 14.00 -3.20
C ILE A 8 -1.91 13.72 -4.33
N LEU A 9 -1.13 12.64 -4.21
CA LEU A 9 -0.13 12.25 -5.19
C LEU A 9 -0.73 11.52 -6.39
N ALA A 10 -1.93 10.93 -6.29
CA ALA A 10 -2.54 10.12 -7.35
C ALA A 10 -2.58 10.83 -8.70
N ALA A 11 -2.89 12.14 -8.71
CA ALA A 11 -2.94 12.95 -9.92
C ALA A 11 -1.56 13.19 -10.55
N THR A 12 -0.49 13.29 -9.74
CA THR A 12 0.87 13.63 -10.20
C THR A 12 1.81 12.43 -10.26
N LYS A 13 1.40 11.27 -9.73
CA LYS A 13 2.22 10.06 -9.59
C LYS A 13 2.80 9.56 -10.91
N ALA A 14 1.99 9.52 -11.96
CA ALA A 14 2.45 9.09 -13.29
C ALA A 14 3.55 10.03 -13.83
N ALA A 15 3.42 11.34 -13.62
CA ALA A 15 4.42 12.33 -14.01
C ALA A 15 5.71 12.18 -13.19
N VAL A 16 5.58 12.04 -11.86
CA VAL A 16 6.69 11.84 -10.93
C VAL A 16 7.46 10.56 -11.25
N LEU A 17 6.78 9.43 -11.53
CA LEU A 17 7.42 8.18 -11.93
C LEU A 17 8.18 8.32 -13.25
N LYS A 18 7.55 8.91 -14.27
CA LYS A 18 8.20 9.16 -15.56
C LYS A 18 9.41 10.09 -15.43
N LYS A 19 9.35 11.07 -14.53
CA LYS A 19 10.49 11.94 -14.23
C LYS A 19 11.58 11.20 -13.46
N ASN A 20 11.19 10.36 -12.50
CA ASN A 20 12.08 9.52 -11.71
C ASN A 20 12.94 8.62 -12.60
N GLU A 21 12.34 8.03 -13.64
CA GLU A 21 13.07 7.24 -14.65
C GLU A 21 14.07 8.09 -15.46
N LYS A 22 13.70 9.32 -15.81
CA LYS A 22 14.58 10.24 -16.56
C LYS A 22 15.73 10.81 -15.72
N VAL A 23 15.49 11.07 -14.45
CA VAL A 23 16.43 11.73 -13.53
C VAL A 23 17.37 10.72 -12.86
N GLY A 24 17.01 9.43 -12.80
CA GLY A 24 17.90 8.37 -12.34
C GLY A 24 18.38 8.54 -10.90
N LYS A 25 19.70 8.47 -10.69
CA LYS A 25 20.40 8.64 -9.38
C LYS A 25 21.14 10.00 -9.27
N LEU A 26 20.57 11.07 -9.81
CA LEU A 26 21.14 12.40 -9.64
C LEU A 26 20.96 12.90 -8.20
N ALA A 27 21.96 13.61 -7.66
CA ALA A 27 21.90 14.20 -6.32
C ALA A 27 20.77 15.25 -6.17
N THR A 28 20.37 15.88 -7.27
CA THR A 28 19.29 16.88 -7.33
C THR A 28 17.91 16.28 -7.62
N LYS A 29 17.80 14.96 -7.62
CA LYS A 29 16.56 14.24 -7.92
C LYS A 29 15.40 14.68 -7.02
N ASP A 30 15.66 14.85 -5.73
CA ASP A 30 14.64 15.21 -4.75
C ASP A 30 13.93 16.52 -5.13
N THR A 31 14.70 17.51 -5.59
CA THR A 31 14.20 18.83 -6.03
C THR A 31 13.39 18.76 -7.31
N PHE A 32 13.76 17.87 -8.24
CA PHE A 32 12.98 17.67 -9.47
C PHE A 32 11.66 16.95 -9.17
N LEU A 33 11.70 15.90 -8.36
CA LEU A 33 10.51 15.09 -8.05
C LEU A 33 9.50 15.86 -7.21
N SER A 34 9.95 16.65 -6.25
CA SER A 34 9.06 17.54 -5.46
C SER A 34 8.44 18.64 -6.33
N ARG A 35 9.19 19.22 -7.29
CA ARG A 35 8.63 20.17 -8.27
C ARG A 35 7.57 19.53 -9.17
N GLU A 36 7.83 18.35 -9.70
CA GLU A 36 6.86 17.64 -10.56
C GLU A 36 5.64 17.16 -9.78
N ALA A 37 5.83 16.77 -8.52
CA ALA A 37 4.73 16.43 -7.63
C ALA A 37 3.86 17.65 -7.29
N GLY A 38 4.42 18.87 -7.37
CA GLY A 38 3.77 20.11 -6.94
C GLY A 38 3.74 20.30 -5.42
N TYR A 39 4.43 19.44 -4.67
CA TYR A 39 4.43 19.42 -3.21
C TYR A 39 5.85 19.20 -2.66
N SER A 40 6.06 19.52 -1.38
CA SER A 40 7.32 19.23 -0.66
C SER A 40 7.55 17.73 -0.40
N PHE A 41 6.72 16.86 -0.98
CA PHE A 41 6.80 15.41 -0.86
C PHE A 41 6.38 14.74 -2.16
N TYR A 42 6.90 13.54 -2.37
CA TYR A 42 6.62 12.72 -3.55
C TYR A 42 6.67 11.24 -3.17
N ASN A 43 6.21 10.38 -4.09
CA ASN A 43 6.38 8.94 -3.98
C ASN A 43 6.90 8.38 -5.31
N THR A 44 7.95 7.55 -5.24
CA THR A 44 8.60 6.90 -6.38
C THR A 44 8.30 5.41 -6.48
N SER A 45 7.48 4.87 -5.56
CA SER A 45 7.04 3.49 -5.57
C SER A 45 6.03 3.24 -6.69
N PRO A 46 6.14 2.10 -7.40
CA PRO A 46 5.16 1.70 -8.41
C PRO A 46 3.83 1.21 -7.81
N PHE A 47 3.79 1.00 -6.49
CA PHE A 47 2.60 0.50 -5.80
C PHE A 47 1.65 1.63 -5.40
N ASP A 48 0.36 1.37 -5.50
CA ASP A 48 -0.73 2.21 -5.01
C ASP A 48 -1.39 1.52 -3.82
N PHE A 49 -2.06 2.27 -2.93
CA PHE A 49 -2.71 1.65 -1.78
C PHE A 49 -3.72 0.55 -2.19
N GLU A 50 -4.44 0.76 -3.29
CA GLU A 50 -5.35 -0.25 -3.86
C GLU A 50 -4.61 -1.48 -4.41
N LYS A 51 -3.44 -1.31 -5.02
CA LYS A 51 -2.61 -2.44 -5.50
C LYS A 51 -2.06 -3.25 -4.33
N LEU A 52 -1.67 -2.59 -3.25
CA LEU A 52 -1.20 -3.24 -2.02
C LEU A 52 -2.31 -4.10 -1.39
N LEU A 53 -3.55 -3.63 -1.40
CA LEU A 53 -4.69 -4.42 -0.90
C LEU A 53 -5.04 -5.62 -1.78
N ASN A 54 -4.72 -5.57 -3.08
CA ASN A 54 -4.97 -6.65 -4.03
C ASN A 54 -3.91 -7.76 -4.01
N ASP A 55 -2.78 -7.56 -3.32
CA ASP A 55 -1.72 -8.57 -3.16
C ASP A 55 -1.48 -8.88 -1.67
N PRO A 56 -2.32 -9.74 -1.06
CA PRO A 56 -2.28 -9.98 0.38
C PRO A 56 -1.06 -10.78 0.84
N ASP A 57 -0.62 -11.76 0.03
CA ASP A 57 0.54 -12.62 0.32
C ASP A 57 1.83 -11.81 0.44
N GLY A 58 2.01 -10.80 -0.41
CA GLY A 58 3.16 -9.90 -0.41
C GLY A 58 2.93 -8.56 0.29
N ILE A 59 1.81 -8.38 1.00
CA ILE A 59 1.39 -7.05 1.45
C ILE A 59 2.44 -6.39 2.35
N GLU A 60 3.10 -7.13 3.24
CA GLU A 60 4.14 -6.56 4.11
C GLU A 60 5.32 -6.01 3.30
N ALA A 61 5.88 -6.82 2.40
CA ALA A 61 7.03 -6.45 1.59
C ALA A 61 6.69 -5.30 0.62
N ASN A 62 5.54 -5.40 -0.05
CA ASN A 62 5.08 -4.38 -0.98
C ASN A 62 4.78 -3.06 -0.26
N PHE A 63 4.16 -3.12 0.93
CA PHE A 63 3.85 -1.94 1.72
C PHE A 63 5.12 -1.28 2.25
N ARG A 64 6.12 -2.05 2.70
CA ARG A 64 7.45 -1.53 3.07
C ARG A 64 8.13 -0.84 1.88
N SER A 65 8.08 -1.44 0.69
CA SER A 65 8.59 -0.83 -0.54
C SER A 65 7.85 0.48 -0.90
N TYR A 66 6.55 0.51 -0.66
CA TYR A 66 5.71 1.70 -0.84
C TYR A 66 6.07 2.83 0.13
N LEU A 67 6.28 2.52 1.41
CA LEU A 67 6.71 3.49 2.42
C LEU A 67 8.12 4.03 2.11
N ASN A 68 9.04 3.15 1.71
CA ASN A 68 10.39 3.53 1.30
C ASN A 68 10.44 4.41 0.04
N GLY A 69 9.40 4.35 -0.79
CA GLY A 69 9.29 5.18 -1.99
C GLY A 69 8.98 6.65 -1.73
N PHE A 70 8.54 7.02 -0.52
CA PHE A 70 8.25 8.40 -0.16
C PHE A 70 9.50 9.28 0.01
N SER A 71 9.32 10.60 -0.08
CA SER A 71 10.37 11.56 0.26
C SER A 71 10.83 11.41 1.72
N GLU A 72 12.06 11.84 2.01
CA GLU A 72 12.69 11.66 3.33
C GLU A 72 11.89 12.29 4.47
N ASN A 73 11.27 13.45 4.22
CA ASN A 73 10.39 14.11 5.17
C ASN A 73 9.21 13.22 5.58
N VAL A 74 8.56 12.58 4.60
CA VAL A 74 7.39 11.73 4.86
C VAL A 74 7.82 10.41 5.50
N ARG A 75 8.96 9.83 5.08
CA ARG A 75 9.56 8.64 5.71
C ARG A 75 9.82 8.85 7.20
N ASN A 76 10.44 9.97 7.58
CA ASN A 76 10.69 10.34 8.98
C ASN A 76 9.41 10.44 9.80
N ILE A 77 8.34 10.98 9.22
CA ILE A 77 7.03 11.06 9.89
C ILE A 77 6.47 9.64 10.07
N ILE A 78 6.47 8.83 9.01
CA ILE A 78 5.95 7.47 8.99
C ILE A 78 6.68 6.57 9.99
N GLU A 79 8.01 6.64 10.10
CA GLU A 79 8.78 5.85 11.07
C GLU A 79 8.33 6.11 12.51
N LYS A 80 8.01 7.38 12.86
CA LYS A 80 7.52 7.72 14.20
C LYS A 80 6.16 7.09 14.52
N PHE A 81 5.37 6.71 13.53
CA PHE A 81 4.07 6.08 13.71
C PHE A 81 4.13 4.55 13.96
N LYS A 82 5.32 3.93 13.90
CA LYS A 82 5.51 2.48 14.15
C LYS A 82 4.54 1.60 13.35
N PHE A 83 4.51 1.77 12.04
CA PHE A 83 3.57 1.06 11.16
C PHE A 83 3.74 -0.46 11.15
N ASP A 84 4.87 -1.01 11.60
CA ASP A 84 5.11 -2.46 11.66
C ASP A 84 3.97 -3.22 12.36
N ASN A 85 3.46 -2.73 13.50
CA ASN A 85 2.35 -3.39 14.19
C ASN A 85 1.05 -3.37 13.36
N HIS A 86 0.79 -2.27 12.65
CA HIS A 86 -0.37 -2.15 11.77
C HIS A 86 -0.23 -3.01 10.52
N ILE A 87 0.99 -3.14 9.97
CA ILE A 87 1.26 -3.98 8.79
C ILE A 87 1.12 -5.45 9.15
N ALA A 88 1.66 -5.89 10.30
CA ALA A 88 1.48 -7.25 10.81
C ALA A 88 -0.02 -7.57 11.00
N THR A 89 -0.77 -6.68 11.66
CA THR A 89 -2.23 -6.84 11.83
C THR A 89 -2.97 -6.88 10.49
N LEU A 90 -2.52 -6.09 9.50
CA LEU A 90 -3.11 -6.08 8.16
C LEU A 90 -2.82 -7.39 7.43
N ALA A 91 -1.59 -7.90 7.48
CA ALA A 91 -1.20 -9.18 6.89
C ALA A 91 -1.99 -10.34 7.51
N GLU A 92 -2.15 -10.36 8.84
CA GLU A 92 -2.95 -11.37 9.54
C GLU A 92 -4.43 -11.31 9.12
N LYS A 93 -5.04 -10.12 9.10
CA LYS A 93 -6.44 -9.96 8.66
C LYS A 93 -6.63 -10.31 7.17
N ASN A 94 -5.67 -9.95 6.31
CA ASN A 94 -5.78 -10.19 4.88
C ASN A 94 -5.54 -11.68 4.53
N CYS A 95 -4.68 -12.37 5.27
CA CYS A 95 -4.52 -13.82 5.20
C CYS A 95 -5.82 -14.54 5.61
N CYS A 96 -6.47 -14.08 6.68
CA CYS A 96 -7.76 -14.63 7.11
C CYS A 96 -8.86 -14.47 6.04
N ILE A 97 -8.97 -13.33 5.35
CA ILE A 97 -9.95 -13.18 4.26
C ILE A 97 -9.60 -14.06 3.06
N LEU A 98 -8.31 -14.27 2.77
CA LEU A 98 -7.87 -15.10 1.66
C LEU A 98 -8.15 -16.57 1.94
N SER A 99 -7.92 -17.05 3.17
CA SER A 99 -8.29 -18.42 3.56
C SER A 99 -9.81 -18.65 3.42
N PHE A 100 -10.61 -17.63 3.75
CA PHE A 100 -12.06 -17.66 3.50
C PHE A 100 -12.44 -17.59 2.01
N ARG A 101 -11.67 -16.86 1.20
CA ARG A 101 -11.94 -16.64 -0.22
C ARG A 101 -11.36 -17.74 -1.12
N SER A 102 -10.33 -18.45 -0.66
CA SER A 102 -9.69 -19.59 -1.33
C SER A 102 -10.33 -20.92 -0.98
N LEU A 103 -11.24 -20.97 0.01
CA LEU A 103 -12.14 -22.09 0.20
C LEU A 103 -12.96 -22.28 -1.09
N PRO A 104 -12.67 -23.33 -1.88
CA PRO A 104 -13.41 -23.57 -3.10
C PRO A 104 -14.75 -24.13 -2.65
N ARG A 105 -15.77 -23.26 -2.55
CA ARG A 105 -17.21 -23.58 -2.59
C ARG A 105 -17.50 -25.04 -2.22
N LEU A 106 -17.15 -25.47 -1.01
CA LEU A 106 -17.58 -26.76 -0.51
C LEU A 106 -19.05 -26.54 -0.18
N MET A 107 -19.85 -27.11 -1.09
CA MET A 107 -21.27 -27.41 -1.09
C MET A 107 -22.02 -27.22 0.23
N PRO A 108 -23.33 -26.89 0.16
CA PRO A 108 -24.15 -26.56 1.31
C PRO A 108 -24.15 -27.72 2.30
N ILE A 109 -23.56 -27.50 3.48
CA ILE A 109 -23.80 -28.40 4.60
C ILE A 109 -25.24 -28.10 5.04
N TYR A 110 -26.15 -28.92 4.53
CA TYR A 110 -27.51 -29.07 5.01
C TYR A 110 -27.44 -29.38 6.50
N ILE A 111 -27.60 -28.36 7.34
CA ILE A 111 -27.92 -28.55 8.75
C ILE A 111 -29.45 -28.60 8.79
N PRO A 112 -30.10 -29.79 8.89
CA PRO A 112 -31.50 -29.82 9.23
C PRO A 112 -31.61 -29.35 10.67
N ILE A 113 -31.99 -28.09 10.85
CA ILE A 113 -32.45 -27.55 12.12
C ILE A 113 -33.77 -28.28 12.41
N LYS A 114 -33.69 -29.45 13.06
CA LYS A 114 -34.86 -30.06 13.71
C LYS A 114 -35.18 -29.16 14.90
N TYR A 115 -36.15 -28.26 14.71
CA TYR A 115 -36.87 -27.65 15.81
C TYR A 115 -37.78 -28.73 16.43
N PRO A 116 -37.66 -29.05 17.73
CA PRO A 116 -38.72 -29.78 18.41
C PRO A 116 -39.86 -28.81 18.76
N THR A 117 -41.08 -29.19 18.42
CA THR A 117 -42.32 -28.71 19.07
C THR A 117 -42.35 -29.08 20.54
#